data_AF-A0A7C5L4F3-F1
#
_entry.id   AF-A0A7C5L4F3-F1
#
_cell.length_a   1.000
_cell.length_b   1.000
_cell.length_c   1.000
_cell.angle_alpha   90.00
_cell.angle_beta   90.00
_cell.angle_gamma   90.00
#
_symmetry.space_group_name_H-M   'P 1'
#
loop_
_entity.id
_entity.type
_entity.pdbx_description
1 polymer ?
#
loop_
_entity_poly.entity_id
_entity_poly.type
_entity_poly.pdbx_seq_one_letter_code
_entity_poly.pdbx_strand_id
1 'polypeptide(L)' 'MSNRTLSIDDRLYDYLCDVSINEPELLRQLREETAQLDYSVMQISPEQGQFMSLLIKLMGAKRAIEIGTFTGYSSIC' A
#
# COMPACT_ATOMS: atom_id res chain seq x y z
N MET A 1 -11.31 16.10 -17.66
CA MET A 1 -11.98 15.50 -16.48
C MET A 1 -12.77 14.30 -16.97
N SER A 2 -12.32 13.07 -16.66
CA SER A 2 -13.04 11.85 -17.06
C SER A 2 -14.38 11.78 -16.33
N ASN A 3 -15.46 11.45 -17.03
CA ASN A 3 -16.79 11.22 -16.44
C ASN A 3 -17.06 9.72 -16.18
N ARG A 4 -16.01 8.90 -16.19
CA ARG A 4 -16.09 7.45 -16.01
C ARG A 4 -15.20 7.02 -14.85
N THR A 5 -15.79 6.24 -13.94
CA THR A 5 -15.05 5.38 -13.00
C THR A 5 -14.78 4.06 -13.70
N LEU A 6 -13.51 3.64 -13.78
CA LEU A 6 -13.13 2.33 -14.31
C LEU A 6 -13.29 1.29 -13.20
N SER A 7 -13.93 0.16 -13.51
CA SER A 7 -13.85 -1.03 -12.66
C SER A 7 -12.43 -1.59 -12.75
N ILE A 8 -11.84 -1.92 -11.60
CA ILE A 8 -10.54 -2.59 -11.53
C ILE A 8 -10.82 -4.09 -11.45
N ASP A 9 -10.54 -4.79 -12.54
CA ASP A 9 -10.47 -6.25 -12.55
C ASP A 9 -9.04 -6.71 -12.22
N ASP A 10 -8.86 -8.01 -12.00
CA ASP A 10 -7.56 -8.58 -11.62
C ASP A 10 -6.47 -8.28 -12.66
N ARG A 11 -6.81 -8.30 -13.95
CA ARG A 11 -5.85 -8.01 -15.03
C ARG A 11 -5.37 -6.56 -14.99
N LEU A 12 -6.27 -5.62 -14.76
CA LEU A 12 -5.93 -4.20 -14.65
C LEU A 12 -5.17 -3.93 -13.35
N TYR A 13 -5.52 -4.64 -12.27
CA TYR A 13 -4.80 -4.57 -11.00
C TYR A 13 -3.35 -5.06 -11.12
N ASP A 14 -3.14 -6.23 -11.73
CA ASP A 14 -1.80 -6.78 -11.96
C ASP A 14 -0.97 -5.83 -12.83
N TYR A 15 -1.55 -5.30 -13.91
CA TYR A 15 -0.88 -4.29 -14.74
C TYR A 15 -0.48 -3.06 -13.93
N LEU A 16 -1.36 -2.54 -13.07
CA LEU A 16 -1.08 -1.40 -12.21
C LEU A 16 0.10 -1.72 -11.29
N CYS A 17 0.08 -2.89 -10.65
CA CYS A 17 1.16 -3.34 -9.78
C CYS A 17 2.49 -3.40 -10.53
N ASP A 18 2.52 -4.09 -11.67
CA ASP A 18 3.74 -4.36 -12.45
C ASP A 18 4.43 -3.08 -12.95
N VAL A 19 3.65 -2.07 -13.36
CA VAL A 19 4.22 -0.86 -14.01
C VAL A 19 4.46 0.30 -13.06
N SER A 20 3.85 0.30 -11.86
CA SER A 20 3.86 1.48 -10.98
C SER A 20 4.42 1.24 -9.59
N ILE A 21 4.45 0.00 -9.11
CA ILE A 21 4.82 -0.31 -7.74
C ILE A 21 6.31 -0.55 -7.64
N ASN A 22 6.95 0.29 -6.81
CA ASN A 22 8.35 0.17 -6.46
C ASN A 22 8.44 -0.11 -4.95
N GLU A 23 8.04 -1.32 -4.58
CA GLU A 23 8.02 -1.80 -3.19
C GLU A 23 9.45 -2.13 -2.72
N PRO A 24 9.96 -1.50 -1.64
CA PRO A 24 11.20 -1.91 -1.01
C PRO A 24 11.17 -3.37 -0.54
N GLU A 25 12.29 -4.07 -0.67
CA GLU A 25 12.40 -5.49 -0.32
C GLU A 25 11.90 -5.82 1.11
N LEU A 26 12.18 -4.95 2.09
CA LEU A 26 11.69 -5.12 3.47
C LEU A 26 10.16 -5.15 3.55
N LEU A 27 9.50 -4.26 2.81
CA LEU A 27 8.03 -4.17 2.79
C LEU A 27 7.45 -5.40 2.11
N ARG A 28 8.04 -5.84 0.99
CA ARG A 28 7.66 -7.08 0.29
C ARG A 28 7.72 -8.29 1.22
N GLN A 29 8.83 -8.46 1.94
CA GLN A 29 9.00 -9.54 2.92
C GLN A 29 7.95 -9.48 4.03
N LEU A 30 7.73 -8.30 4.62
CA LEU A 30 6.72 -8.11 5.66
C LEU A 30 5.30 -8.44 5.18
N ARG A 31 4.97 -8.09 3.92
CA ARG A 31 3.69 -8.42 3.30
C ARG A 31 3.53 -9.92 3.07
N GLU A 32 4.57 -10.59 2.60
CA GLU A 32 4.57 -12.04 2.41
C GLU A 32 4.44 -12.80 3.73
N GLU A 33 5.09 -12.32 4.80
CA GLU A 33 4.95 -12.86 6.16
C GLU A 33 3.54 -12.63 6.72
N THR A 34 3.01 -11.41 6.57
CA THR A 34 1.67 -11.06 7.05
C THR A 34 0.58 -11.85 6.32
N ALA A 35 0.78 -12.18 5.04
CA ALA A 35 -0.14 -13.00 4.25
C ALA A 35 -0.38 -14.40 4.84
N GLN A 36 0.51 -14.90 5.70
CA GLN A 36 0.37 -16.19 6.36
C GLN A 36 -0.50 -16.16 7.63
N LEU A 37 -0.94 -14.97 8.07
CA LEU A 37 -1.74 -14.81 9.29
C LEU A 37 -3.25 -14.92 8.99
N ASP A 38 -4.03 -15.44 9.94
CA ASP A 38 -5.49 -15.57 9.84
C ASP A 38 -6.20 -14.23 9.56
N TYR A 39 -5.59 -13.11 9.99
CA TYR A 39 -6.12 -11.76 9.84
C TYR A 39 -5.38 -10.94 8.76
N SER A 40 -4.73 -11.59 7.79
CA SER A 40 -3.95 -10.95 6.72
C SER A 40 -4.73 -9.90 5.91
N VAL A 41 -6.05 -10.07 5.79
CA VAL A 41 -6.97 -9.13 5.12
C VAL A 41 -6.98 -7.71 5.72
N MET A 42 -6.45 -7.53 6.93
CA MET A 42 -6.33 -6.21 7.56
C MET A 42 -5.14 -5.41 7.02
N GLN A 43 -4.22 -6.04 6.29
CA GLN A 43 -3.07 -5.36 5.70
C GLN A 43 -3.49 -4.54 4.48
N ILE A 44 -2.93 -3.33 4.36
CA ILE A 44 -3.05 -2.52 3.14
C ILE A 44 -2.26 -3.14 1.98
N SER A 45 -2.69 -2.82 0.76
CA SER A 45 -2.00 -3.23 -0.46
C SER A 45 -0.74 -2.38 -0.72
N PRO A 46 0.24 -2.86 -1.52
CA PRO A 46 1.49 -2.12 -1.73
C PRO A 46 1.28 -0.76 -2.42
N GLU A 47 0.30 -0.63 -3.31
CA GLU A 47 -0.06 0.63 -3.96
C GLU A 47 -0.67 1.64 -2.99
N GLN A 48 -1.42 1.19 -1.98
CA GLN A 48 -1.90 2.05 -0.90
C GLN A 48 -0.74 2.57 -0.06
N GLY A 49 0.22 1.70 0.28
CA GLY A 49 1.44 2.09 1.01
C GLY A 49 2.24 3.15 0.25
N GLN A 50 2.53 2.91 -1.03
CA GLN A 50 3.26 3.85 -1.89
C GLN A 50 2.53 5.20 -2.02
N PHE A 51 1.20 5.18 -2.13
CA PHE A 51 0.40 6.40 -2.19
C PHE A 51 0.48 7.19 -0.87
N MET A 52 0.39 6.53 0.29
CA MET A 52 0.56 7.18 1.59
C MET A 52 1.95 7.79 1.75
N SER A 53 3.02 7.09 1.35
CA SER A 53 4.38 7.63 1.34
C SER A 53 4.50 8.89 0.48
N LEU A 54 3.84 8.92 -0.69
CA LEU A 54 3.80 10.10 -1.55
C LEU A 54 3.10 11.27 -0.85
N LEU A 55 1.95 11.04 -0.21
CA LEU A 55 1.23 12.08 0.51
C LEU A 55 2.05 12.65 1.66
N ILE A 56 2.70 11.80 2.47
CA ILE A 56 3.57 12.21 3.57
C ILE A 56 4.70 13.12 3.05
N LYS A 57 5.33 12.74 1.94
CA LYS A 57 6.39 13.53 1.28
C LYS A 57 5.88 14.88 0.78
N LEU A 58 4.73 14.90 0.09
CA LEU A 58 4.14 16.13 -0.46
C LEU A 58 3.68 17.09 0.63
N MET A 59 3.16 16.58 1.74
CA MET A 59 2.76 17.39 2.90
C MET A 59 3.97 17.88 3.72
N GLY A 60 5.16 17.31 3.52
CA GLY A 60 6.32 17.58 4.35
C GLY A 60 6.11 17.19 5.81
N ALA A 61 5.28 16.18 6.07
CA ALA A 61 4.90 15.79 7.43
C ALA A 61 6.12 15.36 8.26
N LYS A 62 6.20 15.86 9.49
CA LYS A 62 7.28 15.53 10.46
C LYS A 62 6.80 14.72 11.65
N ARG A 63 5.48 14.70 11.87
CA ARG A 63 4.80 13.97 12.94
C ARG A 63 3.53 13.41 12.35
N ALA A 64 3.32 12.11 12.51
CA ALA A 64 2.12 11.40 12.11
C ALA A 64 1.64 10.56 13.29
N ILE A 65 0.33 10.32 13.35
CA ILE A 65 -0.29 9.38 14.28
C ILE A 65 -0.99 8.35 13.41
N GLU A 66 -0.70 7.09 13.67
CA GLU A 66 -1.39 5.96 13.07
C GLU A 66 -2.25 5.29 14.13
N ILE A 67 -3.52 5.04 13.79
CA ILE A 67 -4.47 4.36 14.67
C ILE A 67 -4.82 3.03 13.99
N GLY A 68 -4.29 1.94 14.57
CA GLY A 68 -4.37 0.60 14.00
C GLY A 68 -3.18 0.31 13.09
N THR A 69 -2.12 -0.26 13.64
CA THR A 69 -0.85 -0.53 12.94
C THR A 69 -0.74 -1.95 12.39
N PHE A 70 -1.55 -2.89 12.91
CA PHE A 70 -1.45 -4.32 12.64
C PHE A 70 0.01 -4.83 12.67
N THR A 71 0.54 -5.32 11.55
CA THR A 71 1.93 -5.80 11.41
C THR A 71 2.95 -4.71 11.06
N GLY A 72 2.51 -3.46 10.91
CA GLY A 72 3.38 -2.29 10.76
C GLY A 72 3.77 -1.94 9.33
N TYR A 73 3.16 -2.57 8.31
CA TYR A 73 3.47 -2.28 6.90
C TYR A 73 3.26 -0.79 6.56
N SER A 74 2.10 -0.23 6.94
CA SER A 74 1.77 1.20 6.77
C SER A 74 2.67 2.12 7.59
N SER A 75 3.13 1.67 8.75
CA SER A 75 4.00 2.46 9.64
C SER A 75 5.42 2.66 9.06
N ILE A 76 5.85 1.77 8.17
CA ILE A 76 7.17 1.81 7.52
C ILE A 76 7.14 2.65 6.22
N CYS A 77 5.97 2.76 5.58
CA CYS A 77 5.76 3.52 4.33
C CYS A 77 5.98 5.03 4.51
#